data_AF-A0A968B4A5-F1
#
_entry.id   AF-A0A968B4A5-F1
#
_cell.length_a   1.000
_cell.length_b   1.000
_cell.length_c   1.000
_cell.angle_alpha   90.00
_cell.angle_beta   90.00
_cell.angle_gamma   90.00
#
_symmetry.space_group_name_H-M   'P 1'
#
loop_
_entity.id
_entity.type
_entity.pdbx_description
1 polymer ?
#
loop_
_entity_poly.entity_id
_entity_poly.type
_entity_poly.pdbx_seq_one_letter_code
_entity_poly.pdbx_strand_id
1 'polypeptide(L)'
;PLYSKVVLAQTKDAEQDGFLQTYEVFDMKLNADLVVLSACNTALGKLSKGEGLIGISRAFLYAGVPGMVVSLWSVDDEATSIIMSNFYGHLKEGLCKNEALRLAKIDYLNESTSIKKDPFYWAPFILIGNWQPVPLESGFNYTLLAGIAIGILLIFVIVIPYLRKRKSG
;
A
#
# COMPACT_ATOMS: atom_id res chain seq x y z
N PRO A 1 0.96 0.51 -26.32
CA PRO A 1 1.31 0.91 -24.92
C PRO A 1 0.23 1.77 -24.25
N LEU A 2 -0.32 2.78 -24.95
CA LEU A 2 -1.38 3.66 -24.43
C LEU A 2 -2.70 2.94 -24.07
N TYR A 3 -2.95 1.78 -24.67
CA TYR A 3 -4.12 0.94 -24.40
C TYR A 3 -3.90 -0.13 -23.32
N SER A 4 -2.74 -0.14 -22.65
CA SER A 4 -2.57 -1.00 -21.47
C SER A 4 -3.56 -0.54 -20.39
N LYS A 5 -4.22 -1.49 -19.73
CA LYS A 5 -5.32 -1.22 -18.81
C LYS A 5 -5.20 -2.00 -17.50
N VAL A 6 -5.54 -1.37 -16.38
CA VAL A 6 -5.80 -2.07 -15.11
C VAL A 6 -7.28 -2.42 -15.09
N VAL A 7 -7.61 -3.68 -14.83
CA VAL A 7 -9.01 -4.09 -14.68
C VAL A 7 -9.41 -3.86 -13.23
N LEU A 8 -10.35 -2.96 -13.01
CA LEU A 8 -10.92 -2.67 -11.71
C LEU A 8 -12.19 -3.51 -11.49
N ALA A 9 -12.64 -3.60 -10.24
CA ALA A 9 -13.90 -4.27 -9.93
C ALA A 9 -15.04 -3.56 -10.69
N GLN A 10 -15.77 -4.31 -11.52
CA GLN A 10 -16.88 -3.74 -12.30
C GLN A 10 -18.04 -3.39 -11.36
N THR A 11 -18.39 -2.11 -11.32
CA THR A 11 -19.61 -1.65 -10.66
C THR A 11 -20.76 -1.74 -11.68
N LYS A 12 -22.01 -1.78 -11.22
CA LYS A 12 -23.20 -1.82 -12.10
C LYS A 12 -23.52 -0.45 -12.74
N ASP A 13 -22.63 0.53 -12.63
CA ASP A 13 -22.86 1.87 -13.18
C ASP A 13 -22.44 1.91 -14.65
N ALA A 14 -23.38 2.33 -15.52
CA ALA A 14 -23.20 2.33 -16.97
C ALA A 14 -22.18 3.37 -17.49
N GLU A 15 -21.62 4.22 -16.62
CA GLU A 15 -20.64 5.25 -16.97
C GLU A 15 -19.18 4.83 -16.73
N GLN A 16 -18.93 3.75 -15.99
CA GLN A 16 -17.58 3.28 -15.67
C GLN A 16 -17.37 1.91 -16.33
N ASP A 17 -16.45 1.83 -17.29
CA ASP A 17 -16.18 0.61 -18.06
C ASP A 17 -15.36 -0.44 -17.28
N GLY A 18 -14.94 -0.09 -16.06
CA GLY A 18 -14.14 -0.95 -15.17
C GLY A 18 -12.71 -1.14 -15.65
N PHE A 19 -12.26 -0.37 -16.64
CA PHE A 19 -10.89 -0.36 -17.11
C PHE A 19 -10.25 0.99 -16.74
N LEU A 20 -8.99 0.93 -16.29
CA LEU A 20 -8.16 2.11 -16.08
C LEU A 20 -7.05 2.12 -17.13
N GLN A 21 -7.23 2.91 -18.18
CA GLN A 21 -6.35 2.93 -19.33
C GLN A 21 -5.13 3.81 -19.01
N THR A 22 -3.99 3.48 -19.62
CA THR A 22 -2.73 4.21 -19.37
C THR A 22 -2.84 5.70 -19.74
N TYR A 23 -3.63 6.05 -20.77
CA TYR A 23 -3.88 7.46 -21.13
C TYR A 23 -4.70 8.21 -20.08
N GLU A 24 -5.59 7.53 -19.34
CA GLU A 24 -6.39 8.13 -18.28
C GLU A 24 -5.49 8.46 -17.09
N VAL A 25 -4.57 7.55 -16.75
CA VAL A 25 -3.57 7.77 -15.69
C VAL A 25 -2.69 8.98 -16.00
N PHE A 26 -2.33 9.23 -17.27
CA PHE A 26 -1.52 10.40 -17.64
C PHE A 26 -2.20 11.74 -17.35
N ASP A 27 -3.54 11.79 -17.38
CA ASP A 27 -4.31 13.02 -17.12
C ASP A 27 -4.79 13.11 -15.66
N MET A 28 -4.52 12.08 -14.84
CA MET A 28 -4.84 12.08 -13.42
C MET A 28 -3.82 12.85 -12.59
N LYS A 29 -4.33 13.58 -11.60
CA LYS A 29 -3.54 14.08 -10.47
C LYS A 29 -3.66 13.11 -9.31
N LEU A 30 -2.76 12.13 -9.25
CA LEU A 30 -2.76 11.13 -8.17
C LEU A 30 -2.11 11.74 -6.91
N ASN A 31 -2.89 11.82 -5.83
CA ASN A 31 -2.37 12.14 -4.50
C ASN A 31 -2.05 10.84 -3.73
N ALA A 32 -1.15 10.03 -4.26
CA ALA A 32 -0.75 8.76 -3.67
C ALA A 32 0.76 8.78 -3.37
N ASP A 33 1.15 8.54 -2.13
CA ASP A 33 2.56 8.50 -1.72
C ASP A 33 3.34 7.28 -2.23
N LEU A 34 2.61 6.20 -2.54
CA LEU A 34 3.17 4.94 -3.00
C LEU A 34 2.19 4.23 -3.93
N VAL A 35 2.67 3.78 -5.09
CA VAL A 35 1.94 2.83 -5.96
C VAL A 35 2.69 1.51 -6.00
N VAL A 36 1.99 0.40 -5.75
CA VAL A 36 2.55 -0.95 -5.85
C VAL A 36 1.89 -1.67 -7.02
N LEU A 37 2.69 -2.06 -8.00
CA LEU A 37 2.25 -2.80 -9.17
C LEU A 37 2.76 -4.24 -9.08
N SER A 38 2.01 -5.11 -8.41
CA SER A 38 2.39 -6.50 -8.12
C SER A 38 2.02 -7.52 -9.21
N ALA A 39 1.48 -7.09 -10.36
CA ALA A 39 1.17 -7.99 -11.46
C ALA A 39 2.44 -8.40 -12.26
N CYS A 40 2.35 -9.48 -13.03
CA CYS A 40 3.42 -9.92 -13.92
C CYS A 40 3.77 -8.83 -14.94
N ASN A 41 5.07 -8.56 -15.12
CA ASN A 41 5.60 -7.60 -16.10
C ASN A 41 5.17 -6.14 -15.90
N THR A 42 4.95 -5.68 -14.66
CA THR A 42 4.55 -4.28 -14.43
C THR A 42 5.70 -3.29 -14.61
N ALA A 43 6.96 -3.69 -14.38
CA ALA A 43 8.10 -2.86 -14.78
C ALA A 43 8.36 -2.94 -16.30
N LEU A 44 8.03 -4.07 -16.93
CA LEU A 44 8.23 -4.31 -18.35
C LEU A 44 6.99 -3.90 -19.16
N GLY A 45 6.84 -2.59 -19.39
CA GLY A 45 6.09 -2.13 -20.56
C GLY A 45 6.67 -2.76 -21.85
N LYS A 46 5.91 -2.77 -22.95
CA LYS A 46 6.44 -3.19 -24.26
C LYS A 46 7.68 -2.36 -24.59
N LEU A 47 8.85 -3.02 -24.65
CA LEU A 47 10.12 -2.40 -25.01
C LEU A 47 10.00 -1.85 -26.44
N SER A 48 9.86 -0.54 -26.57
CA SER A 48 9.80 0.13 -27.88
C SER A 48 11.21 0.62 -28.21
N LYS A 49 11.79 0.09 -29.29
CA LYS A 49 13.13 0.48 -29.75
C LYS A 49 13.16 2.00 -29.96
N GLY A 50 13.99 2.70 -29.20
CA GLY A 50 14.20 4.15 -29.33
C GLY A 50 13.51 5.03 -28.27
N GLU A 51 12.55 4.52 -27.49
CA GLU A 51 11.78 5.34 -26.53
C GLU A 51 11.89 4.90 -25.06
N GLY A 52 12.54 3.76 -24.78
CA GLY A 52 12.69 3.18 -23.45
C GLY A 52 11.46 2.40 -22.98
N LEU A 53 11.30 2.23 -21.66
CA LEU A 53 10.10 1.64 -21.06
C LEU A 53 8.90 2.59 -21.24
N ILE A 54 8.12 2.39 -22.30
CA ILE A 54 6.78 2.97 -22.43
C ILE A 54 5.79 1.98 -21.82
N GLY A 55 5.52 2.15 -20.54
CA GLY A 55 4.63 1.30 -19.76
C GLY A 55 3.86 2.08 -18.70
N ILE A 56 3.00 1.36 -17.99
CA ILE A 56 2.13 1.91 -16.95
C ILE A 56 2.91 2.64 -15.85
N SER A 57 4.13 2.19 -15.55
CA SER A 57 5.04 2.85 -14.61
C SER A 57 5.40 4.28 -15.02
N ARG A 58 5.54 4.56 -16.32
CA ARG A 58 5.80 5.92 -16.82
C ARG A 58 4.56 6.80 -16.65
N ALA A 59 3.36 6.25 -16.85
CA ALA A 59 2.12 6.98 -16.63
C ALA A 59 1.95 7.38 -15.15
N PHE A 60 2.22 6.46 -14.22
CA PHE A 60 2.17 6.77 -12.78
C PHE A 60 3.23 7.79 -12.33
N LEU A 61 4.44 7.75 -12.91
CA LEU A 61 5.44 8.79 -12.67
C LEU A 61 4.99 10.16 -13.19
N TYR A 62 4.40 10.21 -14.39
CA TYR A 62 3.86 11.45 -14.97
C TYR A 62 2.67 11.99 -14.16
N ALA A 63 1.85 11.10 -13.59
CA ALA A 63 0.72 11.44 -12.74
C ALA A 63 1.12 12.01 -11.36
N GLY A 64 2.43 12.10 -11.07
CA GLY A 64 2.97 12.72 -9.87
C GLY A 64 3.21 11.78 -8.69
N VAL A 65 3.18 10.46 -8.90
CA VAL A 65 3.43 9.49 -7.82
C VAL A 65 4.91 9.58 -7.38
N PRO A 66 5.20 9.88 -6.10
CA PRO A 66 6.56 10.11 -5.64
C PRO A 66 7.34 8.80 -5.49
N GLY A 67 6.71 7.67 -5.18
CA GLY A 67 7.39 6.37 -5.06
C GLY A 67 6.58 5.21 -5.63
N MET A 68 7.25 4.23 -6.25
CA MET A 68 6.60 3.06 -6.85
C MET A 68 7.35 1.76 -6.58
N VAL A 69 6.64 0.68 -6.32
CA VAL A 69 7.19 -0.68 -6.32
C VAL A 69 6.69 -1.44 -7.54
N VAL A 70 7.61 -2.00 -8.33
CA VAL A 70 7.31 -2.69 -9.60
C VAL A 70 8.08 -3.99 -9.73
N SER A 71 7.58 -4.94 -10.54
CA SER A 71 8.21 -6.24 -10.78
C SER A 71 9.01 -6.26 -12.09
N LEU A 72 10.27 -6.68 -12.04
CA LEU A 72 11.19 -6.76 -13.18
C LEU A 72 10.86 -7.90 -14.15
N TRP A 73 10.29 -9.00 -13.67
CA TRP A 73 9.88 -10.17 -14.46
C TRP A 73 8.58 -10.78 -13.90
N SER A 74 8.10 -11.87 -14.50
CA SER A 74 6.92 -12.59 -14.01
C SER A 74 7.16 -13.12 -12.60
N VAL A 75 6.23 -12.86 -11.70
CA VAL A 75 6.36 -13.21 -10.29
C VAL A 75 5.57 -14.48 -9.96
N ASP A 76 6.00 -15.19 -8.93
CA ASP A 76 5.23 -16.27 -8.31
C ASP A 76 4.21 -15.68 -7.33
N ASP A 77 2.96 -16.12 -7.40
CA ASP A 77 1.86 -15.53 -6.61
C ASP A 77 2.05 -15.74 -5.10
N GLU A 78 2.56 -16.91 -4.68
CA GLU A 78 2.78 -17.22 -3.27
C GLU A 78 3.92 -16.38 -2.70
N ALA A 79 5.06 -16.33 -3.40
CA ALA A 79 6.19 -15.49 -3.01
C ALA A 79 5.81 -14.01 -2.98
N THR A 80 5.03 -13.55 -3.97
CA THR A 80 4.53 -12.17 -4.02
C THR A 80 3.64 -11.84 -2.83
N SER A 81 2.71 -12.74 -2.47
CA SER A 81 1.81 -12.54 -1.34
C SER A 81 2.59 -12.38 -0.03
N ILE A 82 3.58 -13.26 0.21
CA ILE A 82 4.40 -13.21 1.43
C ILE A 82 5.24 -11.92 1.47
N ILE A 83 5.98 -11.62 0.40
CA ILE A 83 6.84 -10.43 0.34
C ILE A 83 6.00 -9.15 0.50
N MET A 84 4.85 -9.06 -0.17
CA MET A 84 4.00 -7.87 -0.08
C MET A 84 3.34 -7.74 1.28
N SER A 85 2.91 -8.85 1.90
CA SER A 85 2.38 -8.83 3.26
C SER A 85 3.41 -8.27 4.25
N ASN A 86 4.65 -8.78 4.20
CA ASN A 86 5.73 -8.32 5.07
C ASN A 86 6.11 -6.87 4.76
N PHE A 87 6.14 -6.48 3.48
CA PHE A 87 6.39 -5.10 3.06
C PHE A 87 5.38 -4.12 3.64
N TYR A 88 4.07 -4.42 3.54
CA TYR A 88 3.04 -3.58 4.15
C TYR A 88 3.07 -3.59 5.68
N GLY A 89 3.48 -4.70 6.30
CA GLY A 89 3.74 -4.78 7.75
C GLY A 89 4.79 -3.77 8.19
N HIS A 90 5.97 -3.80 7.57
CA HIS A 90 7.06 -2.86 7.84
C HIS A 90 6.69 -1.40 7.56
N LEU A 91 5.91 -1.13 6.52
CA LEU A 91 5.42 0.23 6.27
C LEU A 91 4.52 0.73 7.40
N LYS A 92 3.66 -0.13 7.96
CA LYS A 92 2.81 0.21 9.12
C LYS A 92 3.61 0.49 10.39
N GLU A 93 4.81 -0.08 10.50
CA GLU A 93 5.75 0.22 11.59
C GLU A 93 6.46 1.57 11.41
N GLY A 94 6.19 2.29 10.33
CA GLY A 94 6.78 3.60 10.03
C GLY A 94 8.14 3.52 9.35
N LEU A 95 8.54 2.34 8.86
CA LEU A 95 9.79 2.20 8.13
C LEU A 95 9.74 2.87 6.76
N CYS A 96 10.91 3.33 6.31
CA CYS A 96 11.08 3.86 4.96
C CYS A 96 10.82 2.76 3.91
N LYS A 97 10.30 3.12 2.73
CA LYS A 97 9.89 2.16 1.68
C LYS A 97 11.04 1.25 1.24
N ASN A 98 12.26 1.79 1.14
CA ASN A 98 13.44 1.01 0.78
C ASN A 98 13.78 -0.04 1.85
N GLU A 99 13.71 0.36 3.12
CA GLU A 99 14.01 -0.50 4.25
C GLU A 99 12.93 -1.57 4.44
N ALA A 100 11.66 -1.17 4.36
CA ALA A 100 10.52 -2.09 4.39
C ALA A 100 10.62 -3.17 3.30
N LEU A 101 10.99 -2.79 2.07
CA LEU A 101 11.14 -3.75 0.97
C LEU A 101 12.36 -4.66 1.16
N ARG A 102 13.45 -4.14 1.72
CA ARG A 102 14.66 -4.91 2.04
C ARG A 102 14.35 -5.97 3.10
N LEU A 103 13.72 -5.57 4.21
CA LEU A 103 13.35 -6.47 5.29
C LEU A 103 12.34 -7.53 4.84
N ALA A 104 11.33 -7.15 4.07
CA ALA A 104 10.36 -8.09 3.52
C ALA A 104 11.01 -9.23 2.68
N LYS A 105 12.05 -8.90 1.90
CA LYS A 105 12.83 -9.89 1.14
C LYS A 105 13.67 -10.78 2.06
N ILE A 106 14.24 -10.22 3.13
CA ILE A 106 15.03 -10.98 4.11
C ILE A 106 14.13 -11.96 4.87
N ASP A 107 12.95 -11.52 5.31
CA ASP A 107 12.00 -12.37 6.02
C ASP A 107 11.55 -13.53 5.14
N TYR A 108 11.22 -13.24 3.87
CA TYR A 108 10.91 -14.28 2.89
C TYR A 108 12.06 -15.29 2.74
N LEU A 109 13.32 -14.83 2.69
CA LEU A 109 14.48 -15.72 2.61
C LEU A 109 14.70 -16.56 3.87
N ASN A 110 14.31 -16.06 5.04
CA ASN A 110 14.42 -16.77 6.31
C ASN A 110 13.33 -17.85 6.44
N GLU A 111 12.12 -17.57 5.98
CA GLU A 111 10.95 -18.45 6.10
C GLU A 111 10.82 -19.47 4.97
N SER A 112 11.43 -19.20 3.81
CA SER A 112 11.31 -20.05 2.61
C SER A 112 12.15 -21.33 2.65
N THR A 113 11.68 -22.34 1.92
CA THR A 113 12.41 -23.58 1.67
C THR A 113 13.57 -23.36 0.69
N SER A 114 14.57 -24.25 0.66
CA SER A 114 15.78 -24.08 -0.16
C SER A 114 15.51 -23.83 -1.65
N ILE A 115 14.43 -24.39 -2.22
CA ILE A 115 14.04 -24.17 -3.64
C ILE A 115 13.51 -22.75 -3.85
N LYS A 116 12.72 -22.24 -2.88
CA LYS A 116 12.06 -20.94 -2.95
C LYS A 116 12.98 -19.75 -2.63
N LYS A 117 14.25 -20.01 -2.26
CA LYS A 117 15.29 -18.99 -2.06
C LYS A 117 15.95 -18.51 -3.35
N ASP A 118 15.63 -19.15 -4.48
CA ASP A 118 16.15 -18.71 -5.78
C ASP A 118 15.80 -17.22 -6.03
N PRO A 119 16.74 -16.40 -6.56
CA PRO A 119 16.49 -14.99 -6.89
C PRO A 119 15.25 -14.75 -7.73
N PHE A 120 14.83 -15.72 -8.54
CA PHE A 120 13.59 -15.66 -9.30
C PHE A 120 12.38 -15.25 -8.45
N TYR A 121 12.30 -15.72 -7.19
CA TYR A 121 11.13 -15.50 -6.33
C TYR A 121 11.13 -14.13 -5.63
N TRP A 122 12.28 -13.66 -5.12
CA TRP A 122 12.34 -12.50 -4.23
C TRP A 122 12.97 -11.24 -4.85
N ALA A 123 13.80 -11.41 -5.88
CA ALA A 123 14.48 -10.28 -6.53
C ALA A 123 13.63 -9.44 -7.52
N PRO A 124 12.45 -9.85 -8.04
CA PRO A 124 11.77 -9.07 -9.07
C PRO A 124 11.31 -7.68 -8.60
N PHE A 125 11.00 -7.49 -7.32
CA PHE A 125 10.45 -6.22 -6.84
C PHE A 125 11.54 -5.16 -6.62
N ILE A 126 11.39 -4.01 -7.26
CA ILE A 126 12.25 -2.84 -7.07
C ILE A 126 11.44 -1.61 -6.67
N LEU A 127 12.08 -0.72 -5.91
CA LEU A 127 11.55 0.60 -5.57
C LEU A 127 12.12 1.65 -6.51
N ILE A 128 11.26 2.50 -7.05
CA ILE A 128 11.60 3.64 -7.91
C ILE A 128 11.07 4.91 -7.25
N GLY A 129 11.89 5.96 -7.19
CA GLY A 129 11.49 7.28 -6.67
C GLY A 129 11.75 7.44 -5.17
N ASN A 130 10.88 8.21 -4.51
CA ASN A 130 10.95 8.60 -3.11
C ASN A 130 10.85 7.40 -2.18
N TRP A 131 11.89 7.23 -1.36
CA TRP A 131 12.07 6.16 -0.38
C TRP A 131 11.54 6.49 1.02
N GLN A 132 11.13 7.73 1.29
CA GLN A 132 10.60 8.16 2.59
C GLN A 132 9.40 7.32 3.05
N PRO A 133 9.13 7.28 4.37
CA PRO A 133 7.98 6.56 4.92
C PRO A 133 6.66 7.01 4.29
N VAL A 134 5.70 6.09 4.20
CA VAL A 134 4.32 6.43 3.83
C VAL A 134 3.61 6.90 5.11
N PRO A 135 2.98 8.08 5.13
CA PRO A 135 2.15 8.52 6.24
C PRO A 135 0.87 7.68 6.28
N LEU A 136 0.96 6.48 6.86
CA LEU A 136 -0.20 5.63 7.10
C LEU A 136 -0.92 6.18 8.33
N GLU A 137 -1.97 6.99 8.11
CA GLU A 137 -2.82 7.44 9.21
C GLU A 137 -3.37 6.22 9.96
N SER A 138 -2.93 6.05 11.21
CA SER A 138 -3.50 5.07 12.11
C SER A 138 -4.91 5.52 12.45
N GLY A 139 -5.92 4.85 11.89
CA GLY A 139 -7.36 5.17 12.06
C GLY A 139 -7.90 5.08 13.48
N PHE A 140 -7.05 5.01 14.50
CA PHE A 140 -7.43 5.15 15.90
C PHE A 140 -7.20 6.58 16.34
N ASN A 141 -8.28 7.37 16.40
CA ASN A 141 -8.22 8.70 16.99
C ASN A 141 -8.05 8.59 18.53
N TYR A 142 -6.80 8.61 18.99
CA TYR A 142 -6.46 8.54 20.41
C TYR A 142 -7.04 9.71 21.22
N THR A 143 -7.30 10.87 20.59
CA THR A 143 -7.97 11.99 21.26
C THR A 143 -9.44 11.69 21.56
N LEU A 144 -10.12 10.95 20.66
CA LEU A 144 -11.48 10.49 20.88
C LEU A 144 -11.54 9.41 21.99
N LEU A 145 -10.59 8.47 21.98
CA LEU A 145 -10.48 7.47 23.05
C LEU A 145 -10.14 8.10 24.41
N ALA A 146 -9.22 9.06 24.46
CA ALA A 146 -8.89 9.80 25.67
C ALA A 146 -10.10 10.61 26.17
N GLY A 147 -10.86 11.24 25.26
CA GLY A 147 -12.10 11.95 25.58
C GLY A 147 -13.17 11.03 26.18
N ILE A 148 -13.37 9.84 25.60
CA ILE A 148 -14.30 8.82 26.13
C ILE A 148 -13.85 8.35 27.51
N ALA A 149 -12.56 8.07 27.71
CA ALA A 149 -12.02 7.64 29.00
C ALA A 149 -12.19 8.72 30.10
N ILE A 150 -11.91 9.99 29.77
CA ILE A 150 -12.13 11.12 30.68
C ILE A 150 -13.62 11.29 31.00
N GLY A 151 -14.49 11.16 30.01
CA GLY A 151 -15.95 11.22 30.19
C GLY A 151 -16.46 10.11 31.12
N ILE A 152 -16.01 8.87 30.93
CA ILE A 152 -16.35 7.74 31.81
C ILE A 152 -15.86 8.00 33.23
N LEU A 153 -14.63 8.51 33.39
CA LEU A 153 -14.06 8.82 34.70
C LEU A 153 -14.82 9.92 35.42
N LEU A 154 -15.22 10.99 34.72
CA LEU A 154 -16.06 12.05 35.28
C LEU A 154 -17.45 11.54 35.67
N ILE A 155 -18.06 10.66 34.88
CA ILE A 155 -19.34 10.02 35.24
C ILE A 155 -19.16 9.19 36.51
N PHE A 156 -18.09 8.40 36.62
CA PHE A 156 -17.81 7.59 37.81
C PHE A 156 -17.57 8.46 39.06
N VAL A 157 -16.84 9.57 38.92
CA VAL A 157 -16.46 10.45 40.03
C VAL A 157 -17.61 11.38 40.44
N ILE A 158 -18.48 11.80 39.53
CA ILE A 158 -19.53 12.79 39.81
C ILE A 158 -20.88 12.11 40.02
N VAL A 159 -21.29 11.22 39.11
CA VAL A 159 -22.66 10.68 39.08
C VAL A 159 -22.86 9.62 40.15
N ILE A 160 -21.88 8.74 40.39
CA ILE A 160 -22.00 7.67 41.40
C ILE A 160 -22.14 8.22 42.83
N PRO A 161 -21.29 9.17 43.30
CA PRO A 161 -21.49 9.75 44.64
C PRO A 161 -22.74 10.63 44.71
N TYR A 162 -23.13 11.31 43.63
CA TYR A 162 -24.38 12.07 43.58
C TYR A 162 -25.62 11.16 43.74
N LEU A 163 -25.63 10.01 43.06
CA LEU A 163 -26.70 9.01 43.19
C LEU A 163 -26.71 8.33 44.57
N ARG A 164 -25.54 8.12 45.20
CA ARG A 164 -25.46 7.62 46.58
C ARG A 164 -26.04 8.60 47.59
N LYS A 165 -25.80 9.91 47.42
CA LYS A 165 -26.29 10.94 48.35
C LYS A 165 -27.82 11.10 48.31
N ARG A 166 -28.45 10.90 47.15
CA ARG A 166 -29.91 11.01 46.97
C ARG A 166 -30.71 9.85 47.58
N LYS A 167 -30.12 8.66 47.74
CA LYS A 167 -30.80 7.48 48.33
C LYS A 167 -30.78 7.43 49.86
N SER A 168 -30.05 8.33 50.52
CA SER A 168 -29.84 8.32 51.98
C SER A 168 -30.56 9.46 52.72
N GLY A 169 -31.53 10.12 52.06
CA GLY A 169 -32.37 11.17 52.63
C GLY A 169 -33.84 10.92 52.31
#